data_AF-A0A552LPB3-F1
#
_entry.id   AF-A0A552LPB3-F1
#
_cell.length_a   1.000
_cell.length_b   1.000
_cell.length_c   1.000
_cell.angle_alpha   90.00
_cell.angle_beta   90.00
_cell.angle_gamma   90.00
#
_symmetry.space_group_name_H-M   'P 1'
#
loop_
_entity.id
_entity.type
_entity.pdbx_description
1 polymer ?
#
loop_
_entity_poly.entity_id
_entity_poly.type
_entity_poly.pdbx_seq_one_letter_code
_entity_poly.pdbx_strand_id
1 'polypeptide(L)'
;MPFPISQGLFQFDLIDHFAILGVSIDAEHEEIRERYLKIAYKLHPDTCRIHTPAEREQAHQLLAKLVNPAYEHLGRDLSREEFRLVLTQIGKAMARDSGKITINSEPARKLAQSTANYELAYQKILQSLAIDQYTALENTYQKIAQLSELNLVYLMLTEGQGNKKTTPKVFISQGNPHQSELVVAAATTAAQAKVKESPLEAYIRRAQASLDQNNPAQALRELRDALREEPDNSICHALLGLAYLRQNQLSMARVHINRAWQARPKDATVIRCKRELDKVVNPNTEMEDQKGQKKEGNPKSGFWSLFGGKKKN
;
A
#
# COMPACT_ATOMS: atom_id res chain seq x y z
N MET A 1 1.53 -17.46 -3.11
CA MET A 1 1.11 -17.94 -4.45
C MET A 1 0.59 -16.73 -5.20
N PRO A 2 1.04 -16.46 -6.44
CA PRO A 2 0.42 -15.42 -7.25
C PRO A 2 -1.04 -15.83 -7.52
N PHE A 3 -1.98 -14.92 -7.27
CA PHE A 3 -3.37 -15.14 -7.65
C PHE A 3 -3.48 -15.12 -9.17
N PRO A 4 -4.37 -15.92 -9.79
CA PRO A 4 -4.57 -15.93 -11.25
C PRO A 4 -5.38 -14.70 -11.71
N ILE A 5 -5.11 -13.52 -11.14
CA ILE A 5 -5.79 -12.26 -11.45
C ILE A 5 -4.73 -11.26 -11.89
N SER A 6 -4.85 -10.78 -13.13
CA SER A 6 -3.94 -9.81 -13.74
C SER A 6 -4.69 -8.60 -14.32
N GLN A 7 -5.89 -8.33 -13.83
CA GLN A 7 -6.77 -7.25 -14.29
C GLN A 7 -7.04 -6.25 -13.17
N GLY A 8 -7.36 -5.00 -13.54
CA GLY A 8 -7.66 -3.95 -12.58
C GLY A 8 -6.46 -3.60 -11.71
N LEU A 9 -6.70 -3.42 -10.40
CA LEU A 9 -5.67 -3.01 -9.45
C LEU A 9 -4.59 -4.07 -9.22
N PHE A 10 -4.85 -5.34 -9.57
CA PHE A 10 -3.85 -6.43 -9.50
C PHE A 10 -2.67 -6.24 -10.47
N GLN A 11 -2.79 -5.37 -11.47
CA GLN A 11 -1.70 -5.04 -12.41
C GLN A 11 -0.57 -4.23 -11.76
N PHE A 12 -0.80 -3.70 -10.55
CA PHE A 12 0.14 -2.84 -9.83
C PHE A 12 0.76 -3.54 -8.62
N ASP A 13 1.01 -4.85 -8.67
CA ASP A 13 1.58 -5.63 -7.55
C ASP A 13 0.84 -5.39 -6.21
N LEU A 14 -0.48 -5.25 -6.30
CA LEU A 14 -1.37 -4.92 -5.19
C LEU A 14 -2.52 -5.93 -5.14
N ILE A 15 -2.86 -6.40 -3.95
CA ILE A 15 -4.00 -7.29 -3.74
C ILE A 15 -5.22 -6.42 -3.44
N ASP A 16 -6.18 -6.35 -4.36
CA ASP A 16 -7.40 -5.55 -4.18
C ASP A 16 -8.36 -6.22 -3.19
N HIS A 17 -8.18 -5.88 -1.91
CA HIS A 17 -8.99 -6.42 -0.82
C HIS A 17 -10.47 -6.00 -0.90
N PHE A 18 -10.77 -4.82 -1.46
CA PHE A 18 -12.16 -4.37 -1.64
C PHE A 18 -12.85 -5.21 -2.72
N ALA A 19 -12.17 -5.48 -3.84
CA ALA A 19 -12.68 -6.37 -4.87
C ALA A 19 -12.86 -7.80 -4.35
N ILE A 20 -11.93 -8.33 -3.55
CA ILE A 20 -12.05 -9.67 -2.94
C ILE A 20 -13.31 -9.80 -2.08
N LEU A 21 -13.60 -8.78 -1.26
CA LEU A 21 -14.81 -8.77 -0.44
C LEU A 21 -16.05 -8.30 -1.21
N GLY A 22 -15.90 -7.71 -2.40
CA GLY A 22 -17.01 -7.18 -3.18
C GLY A 22 -17.74 -6.04 -2.45
N VAL A 23 -16.96 -5.13 -1.87
CA VAL A 23 -17.44 -3.90 -1.20
C VAL A 23 -16.88 -2.66 -1.91
N SER A 24 -17.54 -1.52 -1.71
CA SER A 24 -17.05 -0.22 -2.19
C SER A 24 -15.65 0.10 -1.63
N ILE A 25 -14.82 0.82 -2.37
CA ILE A 25 -13.55 1.36 -1.84
C ILE A 25 -13.76 2.33 -0.66
N ASP A 26 -14.96 2.93 -0.61
CA ASP A 26 -15.41 3.83 0.45
C ASP A 26 -16.16 3.07 1.57
N ALA A 27 -16.20 1.74 1.54
CA ALA A 27 -16.96 0.95 2.50
C ALA A 27 -16.39 1.03 3.92
N GLU A 28 -17.27 1.22 4.89
CA GLU A 28 -16.91 1.31 6.31
C GLU A 28 -16.88 -0.05 7.00
N HIS A 29 -16.36 -0.09 8.23
CA HIS A 29 -16.11 -1.34 8.96
C HIS A 29 -17.34 -2.25 9.06
N GLU A 30 -18.53 -1.68 9.30
CA GLU A 30 -19.78 -2.43 9.42
C GLU A 30 -20.14 -3.12 8.09
N GLU A 31 -20.08 -2.40 6.98
CA GLU A 31 -20.36 -2.93 5.63
C GLU A 31 -19.38 -4.04 5.25
N ILE A 32 -18.09 -3.83 5.54
CA ILE A 32 -17.02 -4.82 5.33
C ILE A 32 -17.30 -6.10 6.13
N ARG A 33 -17.66 -5.95 7.41
CA ARG A 33 -17.97 -7.07 8.32
C ARG A 33 -19.19 -7.85 7.84
N GLU A 34 -20.29 -7.17 7.53
CA GLU A 34 -21.50 -7.83 7.03
C GLU A 34 -21.23 -8.63 5.76
N ARG A 35 -20.48 -8.03 4.83
CA ARG A 35 -20.16 -8.66 3.57
C ARG A 35 -19.23 -9.86 3.76
N TYR A 36 -18.22 -9.74 4.62
CA TYR A 36 -17.35 -10.86 5.01
C TYR A 36 -18.17 -12.04 5.57
N LEU A 37 -19.10 -11.79 6.51
CA LEU A 37 -19.93 -12.85 7.08
C LEU A 37 -20.78 -13.57 6.03
N LYS A 38 -21.34 -12.82 5.06
CA LYS A 38 -22.10 -13.40 3.93
C LYS A 38 -21.22 -14.28 3.04
N ILE A 39 -19.97 -13.89 2.78
CA ILE A 39 -19.02 -14.68 1.98
C ILE A 39 -18.57 -15.91 2.76
N ALA A 40 -18.18 -15.74 4.03
CA ALA A 40 -17.74 -16.81 4.90
C ALA A 40 -18.83 -17.90 5.02
N TYR A 41 -20.10 -17.51 5.22
CA TYR A 41 -21.22 -18.45 5.23
C TYR A 41 -21.38 -19.21 3.90
N LYS A 42 -21.09 -18.57 2.74
CA LYS A 42 -21.15 -19.25 1.44
C LYS A 42 -20.00 -20.24 1.22
N LEU A 43 -18.81 -19.97 1.78
CA LEU A 43 -17.58 -20.74 1.54
C LEU A 43 -17.21 -21.71 2.68
N HIS A 44 -17.85 -21.61 3.84
CA HIS A 44 -17.51 -22.43 4.99
C HIS A 44 -17.91 -23.90 4.74
N PRO A 45 -17.05 -24.89 5.07
CA PRO A 45 -17.28 -26.30 4.76
C PRO A 45 -18.59 -26.87 5.30
N ASP A 46 -19.11 -26.34 6.41
CA ASP A 46 -20.34 -26.84 7.06
C ASP A 46 -21.63 -26.23 6.49
N THR A 47 -21.53 -25.13 5.76
CA THR A 47 -22.68 -24.39 5.21
C THR A 47 -22.70 -24.37 3.68
N CYS A 48 -21.56 -24.64 3.02
CA CYS A 48 -21.46 -24.94 1.60
C CYS A 48 -22.37 -26.12 1.26
N ARG A 49 -23.48 -25.86 0.56
CA ARG A 49 -24.39 -26.90 0.04
C ARG A 49 -23.81 -27.67 -1.17
N ILE A 50 -22.54 -27.46 -1.50
CA ILE A 50 -21.93 -27.96 -2.74
C ILE A 50 -21.41 -29.40 -2.53
N HIS A 51 -21.73 -30.29 -3.47
CA HIS A 51 -21.76 -31.74 -3.27
C HIS A 51 -20.46 -32.49 -3.60
N THR A 52 -19.41 -31.84 -4.14
CA THR A 52 -18.14 -32.52 -4.48
C THR A 52 -16.99 -32.21 -3.50
N PRO A 53 -16.10 -33.18 -3.21
CA PRO A 53 -14.91 -32.94 -2.39
C PRO A 53 -13.97 -31.86 -2.96
N ALA A 54 -13.87 -31.75 -4.29
CA ALA A 54 -13.00 -30.79 -4.96
C ALA A 54 -13.49 -29.35 -4.76
N GLU A 55 -14.79 -29.09 -4.91
CA GLU A 55 -15.37 -27.76 -4.68
C GLU A 55 -15.27 -27.35 -3.20
N ARG A 56 -15.39 -28.31 -2.27
CA ARG A 56 -15.19 -28.06 -0.83
C ARG A 56 -13.77 -27.60 -0.53
N GLU A 57 -12.77 -28.28 -1.09
CA GLU A 57 -11.36 -27.88 -0.94
C GLU A 57 -11.11 -26.51 -1.58
N GLN A 58 -11.65 -26.25 -2.77
CA GLN A 58 -11.54 -24.96 -3.42
C GLN A 58 -12.17 -23.83 -2.58
N ALA A 59 -13.37 -24.04 -2.01
CA ALA A 59 -14.02 -23.07 -1.14
C ALA A 59 -13.20 -22.78 0.12
N HIS A 60 -12.64 -23.82 0.74
CA HIS A 60 -11.74 -23.68 1.90
C HIS A 60 -10.48 -22.87 1.53
N GLN A 61 -9.87 -23.14 0.38
CA GLN A 61 -8.70 -22.38 -0.08
C GLN A 61 -9.02 -20.92 -0.37
N LEU A 62 -10.16 -20.63 -1.02
CA LEU A 62 -10.62 -19.25 -1.25
C LEU A 62 -10.85 -18.51 0.06
N LEU A 63 -11.51 -19.15 1.03
CA LEU A 63 -11.75 -18.55 2.34
C LEU A 63 -10.44 -18.26 3.07
N ALA A 64 -9.57 -19.26 3.21
CA ALA A 64 -8.35 -19.15 4.01
C ALA A 64 -7.26 -18.27 3.38
N LYS A 65 -7.08 -18.34 2.05
CA LYS A 65 -5.95 -17.67 1.36
C LYS A 65 -6.30 -16.32 0.75
N LEU A 66 -7.59 -16.00 0.61
CA LEU A 66 -8.03 -14.81 -0.13
C LEU A 66 -9.02 -13.97 0.69
N VAL A 67 -10.13 -14.56 1.17
CA VAL A 67 -11.17 -13.81 1.89
C VAL A 67 -10.72 -13.39 3.30
N ASN A 68 -10.19 -14.31 4.10
CA ASN A 68 -9.74 -14.00 5.47
C ASN A 68 -8.64 -12.94 5.49
N PRO A 69 -7.56 -13.04 4.68
CA PRO A 69 -6.54 -11.99 4.62
C PRO A 69 -7.10 -10.63 4.21
N ALA A 70 -8.05 -10.59 3.28
CA ALA A 70 -8.69 -9.33 2.88
C ALA A 70 -9.51 -8.70 4.02
N TYR A 71 -10.24 -9.52 4.78
CA TYR A 71 -10.98 -9.04 5.95
C TYR A 71 -10.04 -8.60 7.08
N GLU A 72 -8.95 -9.32 7.34
CA GLU A 72 -7.95 -8.91 8.34
C GLU A 72 -7.30 -7.57 8.00
N HIS A 73 -7.04 -7.33 6.70
CA HIS A 73 -6.45 -6.09 6.22
C HIS A 73 -7.42 -4.91 6.31
N LEU A 74 -8.65 -5.07 5.82
CA LEU A 74 -9.65 -3.99 5.78
C LEU A 74 -10.40 -3.79 7.11
N GLY A 75 -10.43 -4.82 7.96
CA GLY A 75 -11.12 -4.79 9.25
C GLY A 75 -10.46 -3.87 10.27
N ARG A 76 -9.17 -3.55 10.12
CA ARG A 76 -8.45 -2.62 11.00
C ARG A 76 -8.44 -1.22 10.38
N ASP A 77 -8.97 -0.23 11.09
CA ASP A 77 -9.14 1.12 10.54
C ASP A 77 -7.86 1.74 9.98
N LEU A 78 -6.76 1.72 10.75
CA LEU A 78 -5.48 2.27 10.26
C LEU A 78 -4.97 1.53 9.00
N SER A 79 -5.10 0.20 8.96
CA SER A 79 -4.68 -0.60 7.78
C SER A 79 -5.58 -0.33 6.57
N ARG A 80 -6.89 -0.11 6.80
CA ARG A 80 -7.85 0.27 5.76
C ARG A 80 -7.54 1.65 5.19
N GLU A 81 -7.25 2.63 6.04
CA GLU A 81 -6.88 3.98 5.61
C GLU A 81 -5.52 4.03 4.90
N GLU A 82 -4.51 3.28 5.39
CA GLU A 82 -3.24 3.07 4.69
C GLU A 82 -3.47 2.52 3.29
N PHE A 83 -4.34 1.53 3.15
CA PHE A 83 -4.67 0.91 1.87
C PHE A 83 -5.37 1.89 0.93
N ARG A 84 -6.38 2.61 1.43
CA ARG A 84 -7.11 3.64 0.67
C ARG A 84 -6.15 4.70 0.11
N LEU A 85 -5.16 5.14 0.91
CA LEU A 85 -4.15 6.08 0.44
C LEU A 85 -3.38 5.55 -0.78
N VAL A 86 -3.00 4.27 -0.78
CA VAL A 86 -2.33 3.66 -1.93
C VAL A 86 -3.22 3.61 -3.15
N LEU A 87 -4.49 3.22 -2.98
CA LEU A 87 -5.48 3.23 -4.04
C LEU A 87 -5.68 4.63 -4.65
N THR A 88 -5.79 5.66 -3.82
CA THR A 88 -5.87 7.06 -4.25
C THR A 88 -4.65 7.47 -5.07
N GLN A 89 -3.44 7.06 -4.68
CA GLN A 89 -2.23 7.38 -5.45
C GLN A 89 -2.20 6.68 -6.82
N ILE A 90 -2.64 5.42 -6.87
CA ILE A 90 -2.80 4.69 -8.13
C ILE A 90 -3.84 5.41 -9.01
N GLY A 91 -5.01 5.75 -8.45
CA GLY A 91 -6.07 6.50 -9.14
C GLY A 91 -5.57 7.80 -9.75
N LYS A 92 -4.84 8.62 -8.99
CA LYS A 92 -4.22 9.87 -9.46
C LYS A 92 -3.23 9.64 -10.61
N ALA A 93 -2.37 8.63 -10.50
CA ALA A 93 -1.42 8.30 -11.56
C ALA A 93 -2.16 7.89 -12.84
N MET A 94 -3.18 7.05 -12.70
CA MET A 94 -3.95 6.50 -13.82
C MET A 94 -4.89 7.52 -14.46
N ALA A 95 -5.40 8.48 -13.71
CA ALA A 95 -6.16 9.61 -14.25
C ALA A 95 -5.28 10.49 -15.17
N ARG A 96 -3.99 10.69 -14.82
CA ARG A 96 -3.03 11.45 -15.64
C ARG A 96 -2.61 10.69 -16.91
N ASP A 97 -2.46 9.38 -16.82
CA ASP A 97 -2.03 8.49 -17.91
C ASP A 97 -3.21 7.69 -18.54
N SER A 98 -4.42 8.27 -18.54
CA SER A 98 -5.67 7.58 -18.91
C SER A 98 -5.66 6.93 -20.30
N GLY A 99 -4.90 7.48 -21.26
CA GLY A 99 -4.76 6.92 -22.61
C GLY A 99 -3.96 5.61 -22.72
N LYS A 100 -3.28 5.17 -21.66
CA LYS A 100 -2.46 3.94 -21.65
C LYS A 100 -3.19 2.73 -21.06
N ILE A 101 -4.38 2.91 -20.50
CA ILE A 101 -5.07 1.88 -19.73
C ILE A 101 -6.08 1.16 -20.62
N THR A 102 -5.99 -0.17 -20.66
CA THR A 102 -6.93 -1.00 -21.40
C THR A 102 -8.02 -1.51 -20.44
N ILE A 103 -9.26 -1.07 -20.64
CA ILE A 103 -10.43 -1.54 -19.89
C ILE A 103 -11.03 -2.74 -20.61
N ASN A 104 -10.95 -3.93 -19.99
CA ASN A 104 -11.31 -5.19 -20.61
C ASN A 104 -12.78 -5.54 -20.37
N SER A 105 -13.26 -5.36 -19.14
CA SER A 105 -14.56 -5.81 -18.68
C SER A 105 -15.70 -4.86 -19.07
N GLU A 106 -16.82 -5.46 -19.44
CA GLU A 106 -18.05 -4.75 -19.79
C GLU A 106 -18.59 -3.86 -18.64
N PRO A 107 -18.60 -4.31 -17.37
CA PRO A 107 -18.99 -3.48 -16.23
C PRO A 107 -18.14 -2.21 -16.07
N ALA A 108 -16.82 -2.33 -16.22
CA ALA A 108 -15.91 -1.19 -16.10
C ALA A 108 -16.05 -0.21 -17.27
N ARG A 109 -16.29 -0.70 -18.50
CA ARG A 109 -16.60 0.16 -19.66
C ARG A 109 -17.89 0.95 -19.47
N LYS A 110 -18.95 0.32 -18.94
CA LYS A 110 -20.21 0.99 -18.59
C LYS A 110 -19.98 2.13 -17.60
N LEU A 111 -19.15 1.90 -16.57
CA LEU A 111 -18.82 2.93 -15.59
C LEU A 111 -18.04 4.08 -16.24
N ALA A 112 -17.03 3.79 -17.07
CA ALA A 112 -16.23 4.79 -17.77
C ALA A 112 -17.07 5.71 -18.68
N GLN A 113 -18.17 5.19 -19.25
CA GLN A 113 -19.12 5.96 -20.07
C GLN A 113 -20.10 6.82 -19.24
N SER A 114 -20.24 6.53 -17.94
CA SER A 114 -21.27 7.14 -17.06
C SER A 114 -20.76 8.39 -16.32
N THR A 115 -20.18 9.36 -17.02
CA THR A 115 -19.42 10.48 -16.43
C THR A 115 -20.21 11.43 -15.52
N ALA A 116 -21.54 11.54 -15.67
CA ALA A 116 -22.38 12.44 -14.86
C ALA A 116 -22.88 11.82 -13.54
N ASN A 117 -23.02 10.49 -13.47
CA ASN A 117 -23.60 9.77 -12.32
C ASN A 117 -22.78 8.52 -11.96
N TYR A 118 -21.45 8.62 -12.07
CA TYR A 118 -20.56 7.47 -11.91
C TYR A 118 -20.62 6.86 -10.50
N GLU A 119 -20.86 7.65 -9.44
CA GLU A 119 -20.99 7.11 -8.06
C GLU A 119 -22.17 6.13 -7.94
N LEU A 120 -23.36 6.54 -8.41
CA LEU A 120 -24.54 5.68 -8.40
C LEU A 120 -24.37 4.47 -9.34
N ALA A 121 -23.76 4.69 -10.51
CA ALA A 121 -23.48 3.62 -11.46
C ALA A 121 -22.50 2.60 -10.86
N TYR A 122 -21.43 3.06 -10.20
CA TYR A 122 -20.46 2.22 -9.50
C TYR A 122 -21.14 1.35 -8.45
N GLN A 123 -21.94 1.94 -7.56
CA GLN A 123 -22.64 1.18 -6.51
C GLN A 123 -23.57 0.10 -7.10
N LYS A 124 -24.35 0.43 -8.13
CA LYS A 124 -25.26 -0.53 -8.79
C LYS A 124 -24.51 -1.69 -9.46
N ILE A 125 -23.44 -1.36 -10.19
CA ILE A 125 -22.62 -2.36 -10.89
C ILE A 125 -21.91 -3.26 -9.87
N LEU A 126 -21.31 -2.66 -8.83
CA LEU A 126 -20.64 -3.38 -7.76
C LEU A 126 -21.59 -4.34 -7.05
N GLN A 127 -22.80 -3.89 -6.69
CA GLN A 127 -23.79 -4.74 -6.03
C GLN A 127 -24.17 -5.94 -6.90
N SER A 128 -24.37 -5.74 -8.20
CA SER A 128 -24.72 -6.85 -9.11
C SER A 128 -23.57 -7.87 -9.23
N LEU A 129 -22.32 -7.43 -9.33
CA LEU A 129 -21.15 -8.32 -9.36
C LEU A 129 -20.92 -9.04 -8.03
N ALA A 130 -21.11 -8.35 -6.90
CA ALA A 130 -20.86 -8.90 -5.57
C ALA A 130 -21.84 -10.02 -5.19
N ILE A 131 -23.10 -9.95 -5.64
CA ILE A 131 -24.10 -11.00 -5.37
C ILE A 131 -23.64 -12.37 -5.89
N ASP A 132 -23.06 -12.40 -7.09
CA ASP A 132 -22.65 -13.62 -7.82
C ASP A 132 -21.19 -14.06 -7.55
N GLN A 133 -20.39 -13.23 -6.89
CA GLN A 133 -18.93 -13.40 -6.79
C GLN A 133 -18.44 -14.77 -6.27
N TYR A 134 -19.23 -15.43 -5.42
CA TYR A 134 -18.90 -16.73 -4.80
C TYR A 134 -20.06 -17.74 -4.94
N THR A 135 -20.92 -17.58 -5.95
CA THR A 135 -22.00 -18.55 -6.21
C THR A 135 -21.51 -19.73 -7.05
N ALA A 136 -20.74 -19.45 -8.11
CA ALA A 136 -20.04 -20.45 -8.92
C ALA A 136 -18.53 -20.27 -8.75
N LEU A 137 -17.88 -21.22 -8.06
CA LEU A 137 -16.46 -21.09 -7.64
C LEU A 137 -15.50 -20.97 -8.82
N GLU A 138 -15.83 -21.59 -9.96
CA GLU A 138 -15.10 -21.49 -11.23
C GLU A 138 -15.01 -20.05 -11.76
N ASN A 139 -16.01 -19.20 -11.48
CA ASN A 139 -16.08 -17.83 -11.96
C ASN A 139 -15.56 -16.80 -10.93
N THR A 140 -15.17 -17.24 -9.73
CA THR A 140 -14.78 -16.34 -8.63
C THR A 140 -13.63 -15.42 -9.01
N TYR A 141 -12.55 -15.95 -9.61
CA TYR A 141 -11.41 -15.12 -10.01
C TYR A 141 -11.79 -14.10 -11.09
N GLN A 142 -12.62 -14.48 -12.05
CA GLN A 142 -13.11 -13.56 -13.08
C GLN A 142 -13.98 -12.45 -12.47
N LYS A 143 -14.85 -12.76 -11.50
CA LYS A 143 -15.69 -11.76 -10.82
C LYS A 143 -14.84 -10.80 -9.98
N ILE A 144 -13.82 -11.29 -9.27
CA ILE A 144 -12.86 -10.44 -8.54
C ILE A 144 -12.11 -9.53 -9.52
N ALA A 145 -11.66 -10.06 -10.66
CA ALA A 145 -11.00 -9.28 -11.70
C ALA A 145 -11.88 -8.14 -12.23
N GLN A 146 -13.17 -8.41 -12.50
CA GLN A 146 -14.16 -7.40 -12.92
C GLN A 146 -14.40 -6.34 -11.85
N LEU A 147 -14.53 -6.75 -10.58
CA LEU A 147 -14.67 -5.82 -9.46
C LEU A 147 -13.43 -4.93 -9.30
N SER A 148 -12.24 -5.50 -9.48
CA SER A 148 -10.99 -4.74 -9.37
C SER A 148 -10.78 -3.75 -10.51
N GLU A 149 -11.17 -4.10 -11.72
CA GLU A 149 -11.14 -3.17 -12.85
C GLU A 149 -12.22 -2.08 -12.71
N LEU A 150 -13.39 -2.42 -12.16
CA LEU A 150 -14.41 -1.44 -11.79
C LEU A 150 -13.88 -0.43 -10.75
N ASN A 151 -13.20 -0.92 -9.70
CA ASN A 151 -12.56 -0.07 -8.68
C ASN A 151 -11.51 0.85 -9.29
N LEU A 152 -10.68 0.35 -10.20
CA LEU A 152 -9.68 1.15 -10.91
C LEU A 152 -10.32 2.30 -11.70
N VAL A 153 -11.37 2.02 -12.47
CA VAL A 153 -12.10 3.04 -13.23
C VAL A 153 -12.77 4.05 -12.30
N TYR A 154 -13.37 3.59 -11.20
CA TYR A 154 -13.95 4.48 -10.20
C TYR A 154 -12.90 5.44 -9.63
N LEU A 155 -11.74 4.93 -9.21
CA LEU A 155 -10.60 5.74 -8.73
C LEU A 155 -10.10 6.75 -9.77
N MET A 156 -10.04 6.37 -11.05
CA MET A 156 -9.64 7.29 -12.11
C MET A 156 -10.65 8.43 -12.29
N LEU A 157 -11.96 8.13 -12.20
CA LEU A 157 -13.02 9.13 -12.34
C LEU A 157 -13.06 10.07 -11.13
N THR A 158 -12.92 9.56 -9.91
CA THR A 158 -12.91 10.38 -8.69
C THR A 158 -11.70 11.32 -8.64
N GLU A 159 -10.51 10.82 -9.00
CA GLU A 159 -9.27 11.61 -8.93
C GLU A 159 -9.04 12.51 -10.15
N GLY A 160 -9.56 12.13 -11.33
CA GLY A 160 -9.49 12.93 -12.56
C GLY A 160 -10.39 14.17 -12.54
N GLN A 161 -11.45 14.18 -11.72
CA GLN A 161 -12.37 15.30 -11.56
C GLN A 161 -11.96 16.31 -10.47
N GLY A 162 -10.65 16.40 -10.17
CA GLY A 162 -10.09 17.19 -9.06
C GLY A 162 -10.90 18.42 -8.64
N ASN A 163 -11.19 18.51 -7.33
CA ASN A 163 -11.81 19.62 -6.58
C ASN A 163 -13.34 19.70 -6.43
N LYS A 164 -14.07 18.62 -6.07
CA LYS A 164 -15.41 18.78 -5.43
C LYS A 164 -15.75 17.94 -4.21
N LYS A 165 -14.92 16.99 -3.76
CA LYS A 165 -15.13 16.31 -2.46
C LYS A 165 -13.85 16.18 -1.67
N THR A 166 -13.40 17.29 -1.10
CA THR A 166 -12.72 17.26 0.20
C THR A 166 -13.46 18.23 1.09
N THR A 167 -14.42 17.74 1.87
CA THR A 167 -14.49 18.23 3.24
C THR A 167 -13.31 17.58 3.95
N PRO A 168 -12.22 18.29 4.26
CA PRO A 168 -11.36 17.80 5.30
C PRO A 168 -12.24 17.80 6.55
N LYS A 169 -12.57 16.62 7.09
CA LYS A 169 -12.84 16.54 8.53
C LYS A 169 -11.51 16.83 9.21
N VAL A 170 -11.17 18.11 9.27
CA VAL A 170 -10.21 18.64 10.22
C VAL A 170 -10.84 18.35 11.57
N PHE A 171 -10.32 17.35 12.26
CA PHE A 171 -10.50 17.27 13.70
C PHE A 171 -9.71 18.44 14.29
N ILE A 172 -10.33 19.62 14.33
CA ILE A 172 -9.90 20.68 15.23
C ILE A 172 -10.34 20.20 16.60
N SER A 173 -9.41 19.61 17.37
CA SER A 173 -9.62 19.43 18.80
C SER A 173 -9.85 20.82 19.40
N GLN A 174 -11.09 21.09 19.80
CA GLN A 174 -11.43 22.26 20.60
C GLN A 174 -10.71 22.15 21.94
N GLY A 175 -9.55 22.81 22.06
CA GLY A 175 -8.93 23.10 23.34
C GLY A 175 -9.43 24.46 23.82
N ASN A 176 -10.36 24.47 24.78
CA ASN A 176 -10.66 25.65 25.58
C ASN A 176 -9.43 25.99 26.45
N PRO A 177 -8.93 27.24 26.47
CA PRO A 177 -7.95 27.68 27.46
C PRO A 177 -8.54 28.75 28.38
N HIS A 178 -8.79 28.39 29.62
CA HIS A 178 -8.94 29.27 30.80
C HIS A 178 -8.67 28.36 32.02
N GLN A 179 -7.73 28.60 32.93
CA GLN A 179 -7.04 29.80 33.40
C GLN A 179 -5.70 29.44 34.09
N SER A 180 -4.75 30.38 34.03
CA SER A 180 -3.86 30.95 35.09
C SER A 180 -3.27 30.03 36.18
N GLU A 181 -2.07 30.18 36.75
CA GLU A 181 -0.97 31.16 36.69
C GLU A 181 0.21 30.55 37.51
N LEU A 182 1.45 30.86 37.09
CA LEU A 182 2.66 31.11 37.89
C LEU A 182 2.88 30.38 39.24
N VAL A 183 3.99 29.64 39.39
CA VAL A 183 5.07 29.99 40.35
C VAL A 183 6.41 29.39 39.89
N VAL A 184 7.43 30.24 39.86
CA VAL A 184 8.86 29.94 39.69
C VAL A 184 9.42 29.35 41.00
N ALA A 185 10.14 28.24 40.95
CA ALA A 185 11.12 27.92 41.99
C ALA A 185 12.25 27.05 41.44
N ALA A 186 13.44 27.64 41.44
CA ALA A 186 14.70 26.98 41.17
C ALA A 186 15.05 25.95 42.25
N ALA A 187 15.57 24.80 41.84
CA ALA A 187 16.43 23.98 42.68
C ALA A 187 17.42 23.22 41.80
N THR A 188 18.66 23.70 41.81
CA THR A 188 19.86 23.04 41.34
C THR A 188 20.04 21.72 42.08
N THR A 189 20.19 20.60 41.37
CA THR A 189 21.01 19.46 41.81
C THR A 189 21.32 18.60 40.59
N ALA A 190 22.61 18.50 40.29
CA ALA A 190 23.16 17.61 39.28
C ALA A 190 22.98 16.15 39.73
N ALA A 191 22.13 15.41 39.01
CA ALA A 191 22.10 13.95 39.04
C ALA A 191 21.70 13.45 37.65
N GLN A 192 22.50 12.53 37.11
CA GLN A 192 22.46 12.02 35.74
C GLN A 192 21.05 11.63 35.29
N ALA A 193 20.46 12.43 34.40
CA ALA A 193 19.17 12.15 33.80
C ALA A 193 19.32 10.99 32.80
N LYS A 194 18.80 9.81 33.16
CA LYS A 194 18.32 8.86 32.14
C LYS A 194 17.26 9.60 31.34
N VAL A 195 17.58 9.97 30.09
CA VAL A 195 16.63 10.53 29.14
C VAL A 195 15.44 9.57 29.10
N LYS A 196 14.26 10.04 29.54
CA LYS A 196 13.02 9.30 29.37
C LYS A 196 12.75 9.25 27.87
N GLU A 197 13.04 8.11 27.27
CA GLU A 197 12.71 7.82 25.86
C GLU A 197 11.23 8.10 25.65
N SER A 198 10.90 8.89 24.62
CA SER A 198 9.50 9.15 24.31
C SER A 198 8.79 7.86 23.89
N PRO A 199 7.47 7.71 24.16
CA PRO A 199 6.74 6.52 23.72
C PRO A 199 6.92 6.23 22.22
N LEU A 200 6.96 7.28 21.39
CA LEU A 200 7.22 7.21 19.96
C LEU A 200 8.60 6.62 19.63
N GLU A 201 9.67 7.15 20.22
CA GLU A 201 11.03 6.63 20.02
C GLU A 201 11.12 5.17 20.44
N ALA A 202 10.44 4.78 21.52
CA ALA A 202 10.38 3.39 21.96
C ALA A 202 9.66 2.47 20.96
N TYR A 203 8.58 2.93 20.29
CA TYR A 203 7.95 2.20 19.20
C TYR A 203 8.89 2.06 18.00
N ILE A 204 9.54 3.16 17.58
CA ILE A 204 10.49 3.17 16.45
C ILE A 204 11.65 2.21 16.70
N ARG A 205 12.26 2.24 17.90
CA ARG A 205 13.35 1.34 18.27
C ARG A 205 12.95 -0.13 18.20
N ARG A 206 11.77 -0.48 18.74
CA ARG A 206 11.23 -1.84 18.69
C ARG A 206 10.95 -2.30 17.26
N ALA A 207 10.43 -1.40 16.42
CA ALA A 207 10.21 -1.67 15.02
C ALA A 207 11.52 -1.94 14.27
N GLN A 208 12.55 -1.13 14.49
CA GLN A 208 13.89 -1.33 13.91
C GLN A 208 14.50 -2.67 14.36
N ALA A 209 14.46 -2.98 15.66
CA ALA A 209 14.93 -4.27 16.17
C ALA A 209 14.18 -5.45 15.55
N SER A 210 12.85 -5.32 15.37
CA SER A 210 12.04 -6.34 14.69
C SER A 210 12.41 -6.49 13.22
N LEU A 211 12.71 -5.39 12.52
CA LEU A 211 13.22 -5.44 11.15
C LEU A 211 14.61 -6.10 11.11
N ASP A 212 15.52 -5.79 12.01
CA ASP A 212 16.85 -6.41 12.03
C ASP A 212 16.77 -7.93 12.30
N GLN A 213 15.77 -8.37 13.08
CA GLN A 213 15.43 -9.78 13.30
C GLN A 213 14.66 -10.43 12.14
N ASN A 214 14.47 -9.72 11.02
CA ASN A 214 13.68 -10.16 9.88
C ASN A 214 12.23 -10.54 10.21
N ASN A 215 11.64 -9.86 11.20
CA ASN A 215 10.23 -9.97 11.60
C ASN A 215 9.44 -8.71 11.19
N PRO A 216 9.12 -8.54 9.89
CA PRO A 216 8.42 -7.34 9.42
C PRO A 216 6.97 -7.26 9.93
N ALA A 217 6.35 -8.38 10.31
CA ALA A 217 4.98 -8.39 10.83
C ALA A 217 4.89 -7.74 12.22
N GLN A 218 5.90 -7.92 13.08
CA GLN A 218 5.99 -7.21 14.36
C GLN A 218 6.33 -5.74 14.14
N ALA A 219 7.27 -5.44 13.22
CA ALA A 219 7.62 -4.06 12.89
C ALA A 219 6.40 -3.24 12.43
N LEU A 220 5.55 -3.81 11.57
CA LEU A 220 4.32 -3.13 11.14
C LEU A 220 3.37 -2.82 12.31
N ARG A 221 3.26 -3.70 13.31
CA ARG A 221 2.44 -3.43 14.50
C ARG A 221 2.97 -2.24 15.29
N GLU A 222 4.26 -2.27 15.62
CA GLU A 222 4.91 -1.20 16.39
C GLU A 222 4.84 0.16 15.67
N LEU A 223 5.03 0.17 14.35
CA LEU A 223 4.96 1.40 13.53
C LEU A 223 3.55 1.93 13.38
N ARG A 224 2.55 1.05 13.32
CA ARG A 224 1.14 1.45 13.30
C ARG A 224 0.73 2.11 14.61
N ASP A 225 1.19 1.58 15.73
CA ASP A 225 0.97 2.23 17.02
C ASP A 225 1.72 3.57 17.13
N ALA A 226 2.94 3.66 16.59
CA ALA A 226 3.66 4.94 16.48
C ALA A 226 2.90 6.00 15.67
N LEU A 227 2.30 5.61 14.54
CA LEU A 227 1.53 6.50 13.67
C LEU A 227 0.16 6.91 14.25
N ARG A 228 -0.32 6.23 15.31
CA ARG A 228 -1.51 6.71 16.05
C ARG A 228 -1.19 7.95 16.87
N GLU A 229 0.02 8.04 17.39
CA GLU A 229 0.50 9.20 18.16
C GLU A 229 0.92 10.33 17.21
N GLU A 230 1.72 10.01 16.19
CA GLU A 230 2.18 10.98 15.19
C GLU A 230 1.89 10.49 13.75
N PRO A 231 0.70 10.82 13.19
CA PRO A 231 0.28 10.34 11.88
C PRO A 231 1.18 10.72 10.70
N ASP A 232 1.96 11.81 10.83
CA ASP A 232 2.80 12.38 9.77
C ASP A 232 4.30 12.13 9.98
N ASN A 233 4.68 11.24 10.89
CA ASN A 233 6.09 10.99 11.19
C ASN A 233 6.82 10.33 10.00
N SER A 234 7.79 11.05 9.42
CA SER A 234 8.51 10.62 8.22
C SER A 234 9.35 9.36 8.44
N ILE A 235 9.93 9.19 9.62
CA ILE A 235 10.76 8.00 9.95
C ILE A 235 9.86 6.77 10.06
N CYS A 236 8.72 6.89 10.72
CA CYS A 236 7.73 5.82 10.80
C CYS A 236 7.29 5.38 9.40
N HIS A 237 6.96 6.31 8.50
CA HIS A 237 6.62 5.97 7.11
C HIS A 237 7.77 5.30 6.35
N ALA A 238 9.03 5.74 6.53
CA ALA A 238 10.18 5.10 5.88
C ALA A 238 10.35 3.65 6.34
N LEU A 239 10.31 3.40 7.65
CA LEU A 239 10.45 2.06 8.23
C LEU A 239 9.25 1.16 7.89
N LEU A 240 8.05 1.72 7.79
CA LEU A 240 6.84 1.00 7.41
C LEU A 240 6.94 0.55 5.95
N GLY A 241 7.42 1.43 5.08
CA GLY A 241 7.69 1.06 3.70
C GLY A 241 8.80 0.00 3.55
N LEU A 242 9.85 0.05 4.38
CA LEU A 242 10.85 -1.03 4.44
C LEU A 242 10.24 -2.36 4.93
N ALA A 243 9.36 -2.33 5.92
CA ALA A 243 8.64 -3.50 6.39
C ALA A 243 7.77 -4.11 5.28
N TYR A 244 7.09 -3.27 4.48
CA TYR A 244 6.31 -3.70 3.32
C TYR A 244 7.18 -4.29 2.20
N LEU A 245 8.37 -3.73 1.93
CA LEU A 245 9.32 -4.32 0.97
C LEU A 245 9.67 -5.76 1.33
N ARG A 246 9.96 -6.01 2.61
CA ARG A 246 10.28 -7.36 3.10
C ARG A 246 9.10 -8.34 3.04
N GLN A 247 7.88 -7.82 2.94
CA GLN A 247 6.67 -8.61 2.72
C GLN A 247 6.28 -8.70 1.24
N ASN A 248 7.15 -8.26 0.32
CA ASN A 248 6.89 -8.19 -1.12
C ASN A 248 5.65 -7.33 -1.48
N GLN A 249 5.28 -6.38 -0.63
CA GLN A 249 4.19 -5.42 -0.89
C GLN A 249 4.77 -4.14 -1.50
N LEU A 250 5.25 -4.24 -2.74
CA LEU A 250 6.01 -3.18 -3.41
C LEU A 250 5.23 -1.86 -3.54
N SER A 251 3.93 -1.93 -3.85
CA SER A 251 3.10 -0.74 -3.99
C SER A 251 2.90 0.01 -2.68
N MET A 252 2.61 -0.70 -1.59
CA MET A 252 2.56 -0.10 -0.24
C MET A 252 3.91 0.51 0.14
N ALA A 253 4.99 -0.23 -0.09
CA ALA A 253 6.34 0.24 0.19
C ALA A 253 6.67 1.55 -0.54
N ARG A 254 6.38 1.62 -1.85
CA ARG A 254 6.63 2.79 -2.69
C ARG A 254 5.91 4.02 -2.16
N VAL A 255 4.62 3.89 -1.80
CA VAL A 255 3.83 5.00 -1.27
C VAL A 255 4.44 5.56 0.01
N HIS A 256 4.73 4.69 0.99
CA HIS A 256 5.23 5.14 2.29
C HIS A 256 6.66 5.70 2.23
N ILE A 257 7.56 5.07 1.46
CA ILE A 257 8.93 5.56 1.28
C ILE A 257 8.92 6.90 0.53
N ASN A 258 8.08 7.07 -0.49
CA ASN A 258 8.00 8.34 -1.21
C ASN A 258 7.44 9.46 -0.33
N ARG A 259 6.44 9.18 0.52
CA ARG A 259 5.93 10.15 1.50
C ARG A 259 7.03 10.58 2.47
N ALA A 260 7.78 9.62 3.01
CA ALA A 260 8.91 9.91 3.88
C ALA A 260 10.00 10.74 3.18
N TRP A 261 10.33 10.38 1.92
CA TRP A 261 11.31 11.08 1.09
C TRP A 261 10.91 12.53 0.80
N GLN A 262 9.64 12.78 0.52
CA GLN A 262 9.14 14.15 0.31
C GLN A 262 9.24 15.01 1.58
N ALA A 263 8.97 14.42 2.75
CA ALA A 263 9.01 15.14 4.01
C ALA A 263 10.43 15.39 4.53
N ARG A 264 11.33 14.39 4.46
CA ARG A 264 12.72 14.48 4.95
C ARG A 264 13.71 13.77 4.02
N PRO A 265 14.05 14.36 2.87
CA PRO A 265 14.94 13.73 1.88
C PRO A 265 16.40 13.60 2.34
N LYS A 266 16.81 14.36 3.37
CA LYS A 266 18.18 14.37 3.90
C LYS A 266 18.38 13.44 5.11
N ASP A 267 17.31 12.80 5.59
CA ASP A 267 17.38 11.91 6.74
C ASP A 267 18.03 10.57 6.35
N ALA A 268 18.97 10.09 7.17
CA ALA A 268 19.74 8.88 6.88
C ALA A 268 18.87 7.61 6.79
N THR A 269 17.81 7.51 7.61
CA THR A 269 16.88 6.37 7.59
C THR A 269 16.07 6.39 6.30
N VAL A 270 15.59 7.57 5.91
CA VAL A 270 14.80 7.77 4.69
C VAL A 270 15.63 7.46 3.45
N ILE A 271 16.87 7.94 3.37
CA ILE A 271 17.81 7.64 2.29
C ILE A 271 18.07 6.15 2.18
N ARG A 272 18.33 5.47 3.31
CA ARG A 272 18.52 4.02 3.35
C ARG A 272 17.30 3.29 2.79
N CYS A 273 16.09 3.62 3.27
CA CYS A 273 14.86 2.97 2.80
C CYS A 273 14.61 3.21 1.31
N LYS A 274 14.88 4.43 0.82
CA LYS A 274 14.77 4.78 -0.59
C LYS A 274 15.73 3.97 -1.47
N ARG A 275 16.98 3.84 -1.04
CA ARG A 275 17.97 3.00 -1.73
C ARG A 275 17.53 1.54 -1.81
N GLU A 276 16.99 0.98 -0.73
CA GLU A 276 16.47 -0.40 -0.74
C GLU A 276 15.28 -0.57 -1.69
N LEU A 277 14.35 0.41 -1.72
CA LEU A 277 13.28 0.42 -2.72
C LEU A 277 13.83 0.45 -4.15
N ASP A 278 14.81 1.31 -4.41
CA ASP A 278 15.35 1.49 -5.76
C ASP A 278 16.12 0.25 -6.25
N LYS A 279 16.78 -0.50 -5.35
CA LYS A 279 17.38 -1.82 -5.68
C LYS A 279 16.33 -2.84 -6.11
N VAL A 280 15.18 -2.88 -5.41
CA VAL A 280 14.09 -3.81 -5.72
C VAL A 280 13.39 -3.42 -7.03
N VAL A 281 13.24 -2.13 -7.29
CA VAL A 281 12.58 -1.62 -8.50
C VAL A 281 13.51 -1.68 -9.71
N ASN A 282 14.80 -1.38 -9.54
CA ASN A 282 15.82 -1.34 -10.57
C ASN A 282 17.04 -2.17 -10.15
N PRO A 283 17.03 -3.50 -10.30
CA PRO A 283 18.14 -4.36 -9.88
C PRO A 283 19.47 -4.11 -10.63
N ASN A 284 19.48 -3.23 -11.65
CA ASN A 284 20.66 -2.92 -12.48
C ASN A 284 21.38 -1.61 -12.13
N THR A 285 20.98 -0.87 -11.09
CA THR A 285 21.55 0.47 -10.77
C THR A 285 22.83 0.46 -9.91
N GLU A 286 23.37 -0.70 -9.50
CA GLU A 286 24.59 -0.74 -8.66
C GLU A 286 25.92 -0.41 -9.38
N MET A 287 25.90 0.10 -10.62
CA MET A 287 27.14 0.45 -11.35
C MET A 287 27.54 1.93 -11.39
N GLU A 288 26.78 2.89 -10.82
CA GLU A 288 27.13 4.31 -10.98
C GLU A 288 27.70 5.04 -9.73
N ASP A 289 27.63 4.48 -8.53
CA ASP A 289 28.07 5.19 -7.31
C ASP A 289 29.54 4.93 -6.87
N GLN A 290 30.38 4.37 -7.75
CA GLN A 290 31.83 4.29 -7.52
C GLN A 290 32.66 4.77 -8.71
N LYS A 291 32.43 6.00 -9.18
CA LYS A 291 33.46 6.73 -9.93
C LYS A 291 33.36 8.24 -9.73
N GLY A 292 33.78 8.67 -8.54
CA GLY A 292 33.91 10.08 -8.23
C GLY A 292 34.84 10.32 -7.05
N GLN A 293 36.15 10.12 -7.24
CA GLN A 293 37.23 10.97 -6.72
C GLN A 293 38.60 10.30 -6.90
N LYS A 294 39.37 10.74 -7.91
CA LYS A 294 40.77 11.16 -7.75
C LYS A 294 41.34 11.81 -9.03
N LYS A 295 41.50 13.13 -8.88
CA LYS A 295 42.58 14.03 -9.35
C LYS A 295 42.76 14.32 -10.85
N GLU A 296 42.70 15.63 -11.09
CA GLU A 296 43.12 16.39 -12.27
C GLU A 296 44.57 16.12 -12.69
N GLY A 297 44.77 16.09 -14.02
CA GLY A 297 46.06 16.12 -14.70
C GLY A 297 45.82 16.18 -16.22
N ASN A 298 46.05 17.36 -16.81
CA ASN A 298 45.77 17.73 -18.22
C ASN A 298 46.67 16.99 -19.25
N PRO A 299 46.49 17.11 -20.59
CA PRO A 299 46.42 15.96 -21.49
C PRO A 299 47.60 15.91 -22.48
N LYS A 300 47.93 14.73 -23.02
CA LYS A 300 48.72 14.63 -24.25
C LYS A 300 48.24 13.48 -25.14
N SER A 301 47.74 13.89 -26.31
CA SER A 301 47.94 13.35 -27.66
C SER A 301 48.23 11.85 -27.85
N GLY A 302 47.52 11.22 -28.79
CA GLY A 302 48.07 10.07 -29.51
C GLY A 302 47.05 9.13 -30.15
N PHE A 303 46.43 9.58 -31.25
CA PHE A 303 45.93 8.71 -32.31
C PHE A 303 47.07 7.80 -32.81
N TRP A 304 46.87 6.48 -32.98
CA TRP A 304 47.36 5.65 -34.10
C TRP A 304 46.84 4.21 -33.98
N SER A 305 46.34 3.72 -35.11
CA SER A 305 45.85 2.38 -35.44
C SER A 305 46.92 1.28 -35.36
N LEU A 306 46.48 0.01 -35.31
CA LEU A 306 46.82 -1.09 -36.25
C LEU A 306 46.92 -2.48 -35.58
N PHE A 307 46.07 -3.39 -36.09
CA PHE A 307 46.34 -4.75 -36.58
C PHE A 307 47.39 -5.68 -35.93
N GLY A 308 46.98 -6.96 -35.84
CA GLY A 308 47.84 -8.16 -35.87
C GLY A 308 48.01 -8.79 -34.50
N GLY A 309 47.87 -10.10 -34.27
CA GLY A 309 47.83 -11.27 -35.12
C GLY A 309 47.99 -12.51 -34.22
N LYS A 310 47.55 -13.66 -34.72
CA LYS A 310 47.55 -15.01 -34.12
C LYS A 310 48.86 -15.44 -33.42
N LYS A 311 48.74 -16.29 -32.38
CA LYS A 311 49.14 -17.74 -32.30
C LYS A 311 49.05 -18.21 -30.84
N LYS A 312 48.24 -19.24 -30.53
CA LYS A 312 48.62 -20.65 -30.29
C LYS A 312 49.89 -20.84 -29.41
N ASN A 313 49.68 -21.37 -28.21
CA ASN A 313 50.07 -22.74 -27.87
C ASN A 313 48.96 -23.38 -27.05
#